data_AF-A0A928JKY2-F1
#
_entry.id   AF-A0A928JKY2-F1
#
_cell.length_a   1.000
_cell.length_b   1.000
_cell.length_c   1.000
_cell.angle_alpha   90.00
_cell.angle_beta   90.00
_cell.angle_gamma   90.00
#
_symmetry.space_group_name_H-M   'P 1'
#
loop_
_entity.id
_entity.type
_entity.pdbx_description
1 polymer ?
#
loop_
_entity_poly.entity_id
_entity_poly.type
_entity_poly.pdbx_seq_one_letter_code
_entity_poly.pdbx_strand_id
1 'polypeptide(L)'
;MITKKQFDVLVYLSEKHKPLSQHEIARDTKMSVGTVNKCIAELTNMGYINDGVITSAGIDALEPYRVKRAVFIAAGFGSRMAPVTLYTPKPLIPVNGKRIITTLLDAVVAAGIPEIYIVRGYLSEQFDQLLNDYPMIKFIENPYYNEANNISSVACAGYLLKNAYILEADLFLYNPKLITKYQYHSNYLAVPVEKTDDWCFETNDSGVIEKLLVGGVNCHHMFGISYWDEQDGARLVNHINQVYQSPGGKDKYWDQIALEFFRDEYKIHVRECSFDDIIEIDTYNELKQLDKTYDV
;
A
#
# COMPACT_ATOMS: atom_id res chain seq x y z
N MET A 1 12.51 17.98 10.88
CA MET A 1 11.43 17.22 10.23
C MET A 1 10.50 18.24 9.57
N ILE A 2 10.16 18.07 8.30
CA ILE A 2 9.26 18.99 7.57
C ILE A 2 7.81 18.69 7.93
N THR A 3 6.93 19.68 7.80
CA THR A 3 5.48 19.48 7.98
C THR A 3 4.86 18.74 6.79
N LYS A 4 3.68 18.12 6.96
CA LYS A 4 2.96 17.44 5.87
C LYS A 4 2.75 18.34 4.65
N LYS A 5 2.39 19.60 4.88
CA LYS A 5 2.18 20.60 3.81
C LYS A 5 3.47 20.94 3.06
N GLN A 6 4.58 21.08 3.79
CA GLN A 6 5.90 21.28 3.18
C GLN A 6 6.36 20.04 2.39
N PHE A 7 6.11 18.84 2.94
CA PHE A 7 6.34 17.57 2.27
C PHE A 7 5.57 17.49 0.94
N ASP A 8 4.27 17.81 0.93
CA ASP A 8 3.45 17.75 -0.28
C ASP A 8 3.95 18.69 -1.38
N VAL A 9 4.39 19.90 -1.00
CA VAL A 9 5.01 20.84 -1.95
C VAL A 9 6.33 20.30 -2.49
N LEU A 10 7.21 19.78 -1.63
CA LEU A 10 8.51 19.24 -2.07
C LEU A 10 8.35 18.01 -2.97
N VAL A 11 7.46 17.08 -2.63
CA VAL A 11 7.16 15.91 -3.47
C VAL A 11 6.66 16.36 -4.84
N TYR A 12 5.68 17.27 -4.87
CA TYR A 12 5.13 17.77 -6.13
C TYR A 12 6.19 18.45 -7.02
N LEU A 13 7.07 19.26 -6.43
CA LEU A 13 8.18 19.88 -7.16
C LEU A 13 9.20 18.85 -7.66
N SER A 14 9.46 17.80 -6.87
CA SER A 14 10.39 16.73 -7.23
C SER A 14 9.95 15.91 -8.44
N GLU A 15 8.64 15.85 -8.73
CA GLU A 15 8.09 15.08 -9.86
C GLU A 15 8.04 15.87 -11.17
N LYS A 16 7.95 17.21 -11.12
CA LYS A 16 7.73 18.04 -12.30
C LYS A 16 9.01 18.55 -12.96
N HIS A 17 10.12 18.59 -12.22
CA HIS A 17 11.45 19.01 -12.70
C HIS A 17 11.45 20.32 -13.51
N LYS A 18 10.49 21.22 -13.27
CA LYS A 18 10.33 22.52 -13.92
C LYS A 18 9.82 23.55 -12.90
N PRO A 19 10.06 24.86 -13.11
CA PRO A 19 9.44 25.89 -12.30
C PRO A 19 7.91 25.81 -12.40
N LEU A 20 7.23 25.93 -11.26
CA LEU A 20 5.78 25.88 -11.16
C LEU A 20 5.24 27.14 -10.49
N SER A 21 4.08 27.60 -10.95
CA SER A 21 3.36 28.68 -10.30
C SER A 21 2.71 28.20 -9.00
N GLN A 22 2.49 29.12 -8.07
CA GLN A 22 1.82 28.81 -6.80
C GLN A 22 0.37 28.36 -7.00
N HIS A 23 -0.28 28.79 -8.09
CA HIS A 23 -1.62 28.33 -8.46
C HIS A 23 -1.64 26.88 -8.93
N GLU A 24 -0.63 26.43 -9.71
CA GLU A 24 -0.52 25.03 -10.12
C GLU A 24 -0.29 24.13 -8.91
N ILE A 25 0.62 24.51 -8.02
CA ILE A 25 0.90 23.77 -6.79
C ILE A 25 -0.36 23.70 -5.93
N ALA A 26 -1.05 24.82 -5.69
CA ALA A 26 -2.28 24.86 -4.89
C ALA A 26 -3.38 23.94 -5.42
N ARG A 27 -3.60 23.94 -6.74
CA ARG A 27 -4.60 23.09 -7.39
C ARG A 27 -4.27 21.61 -7.19
N ASP A 28 -3.04 21.22 -7.47
CA ASP A 28 -2.66 19.80 -7.51
C ASP A 28 -2.42 19.23 -6.10
N THR A 29 -2.01 20.05 -5.12
CA THR A 29 -1.92 19.63 -3.71
C THR A 29 -3.23 19.81 -2.92
N LYS A 30 -4.29 20.33 -3.56
CA LYS A 30 -5.58 20.67 -2.95
C LYS A 30 -5.45 21.63 -1.74
N MET A 31 -4.42 22.48 -1.74
CA MET A 31 -4.16 23.47 -0.70
C MET A 31 -4.63 24.86 -1.13
N SER A 32 -4.91 25.75 -0.17
CA SER A 32 -5.14 27.16 -0.52
C SER A 32 -3.85 27.83 -0.99
N VAL A 33 -3.96 28.77 -1.94
CA VAL A 33 -2.81 29.54 -2.45
C VAL A 33 -2.03 30.23 -1.32
N GLY A 34 -2.72 30.77 -0.32
CA GLY A 34 -2.08 31.37 0.86
C GLY A 34 -1.24 30.37 1.66
N THR A 35 -1.71 29.12 1.77
CA THR A 35 -0.95 28.05 2.43
C THR A 35 0.29 27.67 1.60
N VAL A 36 0.15 27.56 0.28
CA VAL A 36 1.27 27.27 -0.62
C VAL A 36 2.32 28.38 -0.56
N ASN A 37 1.90 29.65 -0.60
CA ASN A 37 2.81 30.79 -0.49
C ASN A 37 3.63 30.75 0.80
N LYS A 38 2.97 30.44 1.93
CA LYS A 38 3.65 30.27 3.21
C LYS A 38 4.65 29.11 3.18
N CYS A 39 4.25 27.94 2.66
CA CYS A 39 5.14 26.79 2.56
C CYS A 39 6.35 27.07 1.66
N ILE A 40 6.15 27.70 0.50
CA ILE A 40 7.26 28.07 -0.40
C ILE A 40 8.21 29.03 0.29
N ALA A 41 7.72 30.08 0.96
CA ALA A 41 8.59 31.01 1.67
C ALA A 41 9.43 30.32 2.77
N GLU A 42 8.81 29.44 3.56
CA GLU A 42 9.50 28.65 4.58
C GLU A 42 10.55 27.71 3.97
N LEU A 43 10.20 27.00 2.90
CA LEU A 43 11.09 26.07 2.21
C LEU A 43 12.26 26.78 1.50
N THR A 44 12.03 27.97 0.94
CA THR A 44 13.10 28.83 0.40
C THR A 44 14.05 29.29 1.50
N ASN A 45 13.52 29.72 2.65
CA ASN A 45 14.35 30.10 3.81
C ASN A 45 15.19 28.92 4.35
N MET A 46 14.69 27.69 4.22
CA MET A 46 15.43 26.47 4.55
C MET A 46 16.44 26.06 3.47
N GLY A 47 16.47 26.74 2.32
CA GLY A 47 17.32 26.39 1.18
C GLY A 47 16.85 25.16 0.40
N TYR A 48 15.62 24.69 0.62
CA TYR A 48 15.05 23.50 -0.03
C TYR A 48 14.43 23.79 -1.39
N ILE A 49 14.09 25.06 -1.64
CA ILE A 49 13.58 25.56 -2.92
C ILE A 49 14.40 26.78 -3.32
N ASN A 50 14.74 26.88 -4.61
CA ASN A 50 15.29 28.07 -5.22
C ASN A 50 14.55 28.36 -6.54
N ASP A 51 14.04 29.58 -6.71
CA ASP A 51 13.30 30.02 -7.90
C ASP A 51 12.18 29.04 -8.36
N GLY A 52 11.45 28.47 -7.41
CA GLY A 52 10.37 27.53 -7.67
C GLY A 52 10.81 26.13 -8.11
N VAL A 53 12.09 25.81 -7.95
CA VAL A 53 12.69 24.50 -8.23
C VAL A 53 13.23 23.90 -6.93
N ILE A 54 13.03 22.60 -6.72
CA ILE A 54 13.60 21.89 -5.58
C ILE A 54 15.13 21.83 -5.68
N THR A 55 15.82 22.09 -4.57
CA THR A 55 17.29 21.99 -4.50
C THR A 55 17.72 20.58 -4.07
N SER A 56 19.02 20.27 -4.14
CA SER A 56 19.56 19.02 -3.60
C SER A 56 19.24 18.87 -2.10
N ALA A 57 19.35 19.95 -1.32
CA ALA A 57 18.98 19.93 0.10
C ALA A 57 17.48 19.64 0.31
N GLY A 58 16.62 20.11 -0.60
CA GLY A 58 15.20 19.77 -0.60
C GLY A 58 14.93 18.30 -0.91
N ILE A 59 15.70 17.70 -1.82
CA ILE A 59 15.64 16.25 -2.09
C ILE A 59 16.12 15.47 -0.86
N ASP A 60 17.22 15.88 -0.23
CA ASP A 60 17.74 15.25 0.98
C ASP A 60 16.73 15.32 2.13
N ALA A 61 15.96 16.40 2.23
CA ALA A 61 14.88 16.54 3.20
C ALA A 61 13.71 15.55 2.98
N LEU A 62 13.56 14.98 1.78
CA LEU A 62 12.57 13.95 1.46
C LEU A 62 13.06 12.52 1.73
N GLU A 63 14.38 12.28 1.83
CA GLU A 63 14.92 10.92 1.97
C GLU A 63 14.44 10.15 3.22
N PRO A 64 14.17 10.78 4.39
CA PRO A 64 13.55 10.09 5.52
C PRO A 64 12.16 9.52 5.23
N TYR A 65 11.47 10.05 4.22
CA TYR A 65 10.12 9.64 3.80
C TYR A 65 10.13 8.71 2.59
N ARG A 66 11.32 8.32 2.11
CA ARG A 66 11.45 7.51 0.91
C ARG A 66 11.09 6.07 1.21
N VAL A 67 10.15 5.54 0.43
CA VAL A 67 9.81 4.12 0.46
C VAL A 67 11.01 3.30 0.01
N LYS A 68 11.42 2.33 0.82
CA LYS A 68 12.60 1.49 0.56
C LYS A 68 12.23 0.14 -0.04
N ARG A 69 11.01 -0.34 0.22
CA ARG A 69 10.63 -1.70 -0.14
C ARG A 69 9.13 -1.88 -0.32
N ALA A 70 8.78 -2.89 -1.11
CA ALA A 70 7.43 -3.41 -1.26
C ALA A 70 7.42 -4.89 -0.88
N VAL A 71 6.54 -5.26 0.05
CA VAL A 71 6.35 -6.63 0.53
C VAL A 71 4.96 -7.09 0.10
N PHE A 72 4.92 -8.07 -0.78
CA PHE A 72 3.69 -8.64 -1.31
C PHE A 72 3.25 -9.86 -0.50
N ILE A 73 1.99 -9.91 -0.11
CA ILE A 73 1.37 -11.04 0.57
C ILE A 73 0.62 -11.86 -0.48
N ALA A 74 1.19 -13.01 -0.83
CA ALA A 74 0.75 -13.83 -1.98
C ALA A 74 0.68 -15.34 -1.66
N ALA A 75 0.68 -15.71 -0.37
CA ALA A 75 0.79 -17.10 0.05
C ALA A 75 -0.55 -17.87 0.06
N GLY A 76 -1.68 -17.16 -0.01
CA GLY A 76 -3.03 -17.71 0.14
C GLY A 76 -3.49 -18.57 -1.05
N PHE A 77 -4.46 -19.45 -0.79
CA PHE A 77 -4.99 -20.39 -1.79
C PHE A 77 -5.90 -19.71 -2.84
N GLY A 78 -6.69 -18.70 -2.44
CA GLY A 78 -7.68 -18.07 -3.34
C GLY A 78 -8.85 -19.00 -3.72
N SER A 79 -9.39 -19.75 -2.75
CA SER A 79 -10.33 -20.86 -3.00
C SER A 79 -11.65 -20.42 -3.65
N ARG A 80 -12.07 -19.18 -3.40
CA ARG A 80 -13.28 -18.56 -3.98
C ARG A 80 -13.20 -18.33 -5.50
N MET A 81 -12.00 -18.43 -6.08
CA MET A 81 -11.76 -18.33 -7.53
C MET A 81 -11.55 -19.69 -8.22
N ALA A 82 -11.84 -20.80 -7.53
CA ALA A 82 -11.87 -22.11 -8.16
C ALA A 82 -12.87 -22.11 -9.35
N PRO A 83 -12.57 -22.79 -10.47
CA PRO A 83 -11.48 -23.77 -10.63
C PRO A 83 -10.13 -23.16 -11.05
N VAL A 84 -10.05 -21.88 -11.40
CA VAL A 84 -8.82 -21.27 -11.94
C VAL A 84 -7.67 -21.36 -10.94
N THR A 85 -7.97 -21.18 -9.66
CA THR A 85 -6.96 -21.25 -8.61
C THR A 85 -6.45 -22.65 -8.29
N LEU A 86 -7.04 -23.72 -8.84
CA LEU A 86 -6.53 -25.09 -8.63
C LEU A 86 -5.14 -25.31 -9.25
N TYR A 87 -4.82 -24.54 -10.29
CA TYR A 87 -3.59 -24.70 -11.07
C TYR A 87 -2.77 -23.41 -11.16
N THR A 88 -3.29 -22.27 -10.68
CA THR A 88 -2.62 -20.97 -10.79
C THR A 88 -2.86 -20.16 -9.51
N PRO A 89 -1.83 -19.70 -8.78
CA PRO A 89 -2.02 -18.77 -7.67
C PRO A 89 -2.87 -17.56 -8.08
N LYS A 90 -3.82 -17.13 -7.24
CA LYS A 90 -4.68 -15.95 -7.49
C LYS A 90 -3.91 -14.75 -8.05
N PRO A 91 -2.76 -14.33 -7.47
CA PRO A 91 -1.98 -13.19 -7.99
C PRO A 91 -1.46 -13.35 -9.43
N LEU A 92 -1.30 -14.59 -9.92
CA LEU A 92 -0.79 -14.90 -11.25
C LEU A 92 -1.89 -15.08 -12.30
N ILE A 93 -3.17 -15.02 -11.91
CA ILE A 93 -4.29 -15.11 -12.84
C ILE A 93 -4.29 -13.88 -13.77
N PRO A 94 -4.36 -14.06 -15.10
CA PRO A 94 -4.49 -12.96 -16.03
C PRO A 94 -5.91 -12.41 -16.07
N VAL A 95 -6.04 -11.09 -16.09
CA VAL A 95 -7.28 -10.35 -16.30
C VAL A 95 -7.03 -9.41 -17.46
N ASN A 96 -7.78 -9.59 -18.56
CA ASN A 96 -7.61 -8.85 -19.81
C ASN A 96 -6.16 -8.90 -20.32
N GLY A 97 -5.53 -10.08 -20.23
CA GLY A 97 -4.16 -10.33 -20.69
C GLY A 97 -3.04 -9.91 -19.74
N LYS A 98 -3.35 -9.34 -18.57
CA LYS A 98 -2.34 -8.93 -17.57
C LYS A 98 -2.56 -9.64 -16.24
N ARG A 99 -1.51 -10.23 -15.64
CA ARG A 99 -1.64 -10.87 -14.32
C ARG A 99 -1.98 -9.83 -13.25
N ILE A 100 -2.80 -10.21 -12.27
CA ILE A 100 -3.23 -9.32 -11.18
C ILE A 100 -2.01 -8.64 -10.53
N ILE A 101 -1.03 -9.44 -10.07
CA ILE A 101 0.18 -8.94 -9.40
C ILE A 101 1.04 -8.02 -10.28
N THR A 102 1.03 -8.22 -11.60
CA THR A 102 1.81 -7.40 -12.54
C THR A 102 1.39 -5.93 -12.49
N THR A 103 0.12 -5.62 -12.24
CA THR A 103 -0.33 -4.22 -12.11
C THR A 103 0.32 -3.50 -10.94
N LEU A 104 0.50 -4.20 -9.82
CA LEU A 104 1.14 -3.67 -8.62
C LEU A 104 2.66 -3.62 -8.77
N LEU A 105 3.27 -4.67 -9.34
CA LEU A 105 4.71 -4.72 -9.62
C LEU A 105 5.14 -3.58 -10.55
N ASP A 106 4.39 -3.33 -11.63
CA ASP A 106 4.63 -2.21 -12.53
C ASP A 106 4.57 -0.86 -11.80
N ALA A 107 3.59 -0.68 -10.91
CA ALA A 107 3.45 0.54 -10.13
C ALA A 107 4.61 0.73 -9.14
N VAL A 108 5.05 -0.33 -8.47
CA VAL A 108 6.20 -0.33 -7.56
C VAL A 108 7.50 0.02 -8.29
N VAL A 109 7.72 -0.59 -9.46
CA VAL A 109 8.89 -0.30 -10.32
C VAL A 109 8.83 1.13 -10.83
N ALA A 110 7.68 1.59 -11.33
CA ALA A 110 7.49 2.95 -11.82
C ALA A 110 7.70 4.02 -10.72
N ALA A 111 7.35 3.71 -9.47
CA ALA A 111 7.60 4.56 -8.32
C ALA A 111 9.10 4.58 -7.89
N GLY A 112 9.94 3.74 -8.47
CA GLY A 112 11.37 3.67 -8.17
C GLY A 112 11.68 3.06 -6.80
N ILE A 113 10.84 2.14 -6.33
CA ILE A 113 11.03 1.41 -5.08
C ILE A 113 12.04 0.27 -5.32
N PRO A 114 13.17 0.25 -4.60
CA PRO A 114 14.32 -0.57 -4.99
C PRO A 114 14.24 -2.04 -4.56
N GLU A 115 13.55 -2.35 -3.47
CA GLU A 115 13.46 -3.72 -2.94
C GLU A 115 12.05 -4.27 -3.12
N ILE A 116 11.92 -5.43 -3.73
CA ILE A 116 10.64 -6.11 -3.94
C ILE A 116 10.72 -7.51 -3.35
N TYR A 117 9.84 -7.81 -2.41
CA TYR A 117 9.73 -9.11 -1.77
C TYR A 117 8.34 -9.68 -2.00
N ILE A 118 8.26 -10.98 -2.30
CA ILE A 118 6.98 -11.68 -2.42
C ILE A 118 6.97 -12.84 -1.42
N VAL A 119 6.05 -12.76 -0.46
CA VAL A 119 5.76 -13.85 0.47
C VAL A 119 4.81 -14.83 -0.22
N ARG A 120 5.30 -16.02 -0.51
CA ARG A 120 4.59 -17.06 -1.27
C ARG A 120 4.41 -18.33 -0.44
N GLY A 121 3.44 -19.14 -0.84
CA GLY A 121 3.05 -20.36 -0.13
C GLY A 121 2.41 -21.33 -1.12
N TYR A 122 1.08 -21.28 -1.26
CA TYR A 122 0.39 -22.12 -2.23
C TYR A 122 0.94 -21.97 -3.66
N LEU A 123 1.33 -23.09 -4.28
CA LEU A 123 1.92 -23.16 -5.63
C LEU A 123 3.10 -22.18 -5.83
N SER A 124 3.95 -22.02 -4.80
CA SER A 124 5.01 -21.01 -4.73
C SER A 124 5.97 -21.00 -5.93
N GLU A 125 6.35 -22.17 -6.45
CA GLU A 125 7.25 -22.31 -7.62
C GLU A 125 6.73 -21.55 -8.86
N GLN A 126 5.41 -21.40 -9.01
CA GLN A 126 4.86 -20.67 -10.15
C GLN A 126 5.23 -19.20 -10.15
N PHE A 127 5.58 -18.60 -9.00
CA PHE A 127 6.03 -17.21 -8.98
C PHE A 127 7.40 -17.01 -9.63
N ASP A 128 8.20 -18.06 -9.84
CA ASP A 128 9.52 -17.95 -10.46
C ASP A 128 9.46 -17.34 -11.87
N GLN A 129 8.34 -17.52 -12.57
CA GLN A 129 8.12 -16.92 -13.89
C GLN A 129 8.13 -15.38 -13.88
N LEU A 130 7.90 -14.75 -12.73
CA LEU A 130 8.00 -13.29 -12.57
C LEU A 130 9.45 -12.78 -12.66
N LEU A 131 10.45 -13.63 -12.38
CA LEU A 131 11.85 -13.23 -12.43
C LEU A 131 12.33 -12.87 -13.84
N ASN A 132 11.63 -13.32 -14.88
CA ASN A 132 11.94 -12.94 -16.26
C ASN A 132 11.75 -11.45 -16.49
N ASP A 133 10.67 -10.88 -15.95
CA ASP A 133 10.33 -9.46 -16.11
C ASP A 133 10.85 -8.61 -14.95
N TYR A 134 10.96 -9.22 -13.76
CA TYR A 134 11.33 -8.56 -12.50
C TYR A 134 12.46 -9.33 -11.78
N PRO A 135 13.69 -9.33 -12.32
CA PRO A 135 14.80 -10.12 -11.77
C PRO A 135 15.27 -9.67 -10.38
N MET A 136 14.81 -8.50 -9.91
CA MET A 136 15.11 -7.98 -8.57
C MET A 136 14.23 -8.56 -7.46
N ILE A 137 13.17 -9.29 -7.79
CA ILE A 137 12.27 -9.90 -6.81
C ILE A 137 13.02 -10.90 -5.94
N LYS A 138 12.75 -10.85 -4.63
CA LYS A 138 13.19 -11.86 -3.66
C LYS A 138 11.98 -12.58 -3.09
N PHE A 139 12.00 -13.90 -3.13
CA PHE A 139 10.94 -14.70 -2.56
C PHE A 139 11.17 -14.99 -1.07
N ILE A 140 10.07 -15.03 -0.32
CA ILE A 140 10.02 -15.47 1.08
C ILE A 140 8.98 -16.59 1.14
N GLU A 141 9.37 -17.76 1.63
CA GLU A 141 8.44 -18.88 1.80
C GLU A 141 7.67 -18.71 3.12
N ASN A 142 6.34 -18.79 3.06
CA ASN A 142 5.49 -18.97 4.22
C ASN A 142 5.08 -20.46 4.29
N PRO A 143 5.76 -21.30 5.09
CA PRO A 143 5.41 -22.71 5.22
C PRO A 143 4.10 -22.93 5.99
N TYR A 144 3.56 -21.90 6.66
CA TYR A 144 2.37 -21.97 7.50
C TYR A 144 1.10 -21.45 6.80
N TYR A 145 1.15 -21.23 5.48
CA TYR A 145 0.05 -20.64 4.71
C TYR A 145 -1.28 -21.41 4.79
N ASN A 146 -1.23 -22.70 5.14
CA ASN A 146 -2.38 -23.60 5.29
C ASN A 146 -2.73 -23.91 6.76
N GLU A 147 -1.95 -23.42 7.72
CA GLU A 147 -2.11 -23.67 9.16
C GLU A 147 -2.48 -22.40 9.95
N ALA A 148 -2.34 -21.22 9.33
CA ALA A 148 -2.57 -19.93 9.93
C ALA A 148 -3.19 -18.97 8.91
N ASN A 149 -3.86 -17.95 9.41
CA ASN A 149 -4.37 -16.84 8.61
C ASN A 149 -3.20 -15.94 8.14
N ASN A 150 -3.51 -14.84 7.44
CA ASN A 150 -2.52 -14.01 6.74
C ASN A 150 -1.45 -13.35 7.64
N ILE A 151 -1.65 -13.34 8.98
CA ILE A 151 -0.61 -12.99 9.96
C ILE A 151 0.68 -13.79 9.79
N SER A 152 0.59 -15.06 9.39
CA SER A 152 1.76 -15.91 9.15
C SER A 152 2.65 -15.37 8.03
N SER A 153 2.06 -14.82 6.98
CA SER A 153 2.80 -14.24 5.86
C SER A 153 3.62 -13.04 6.30
N VAL A 154 3.02 -12.15 7.11
CA VAL A 154 3.73 -10.98 7.61
C VAL A 154 4.74 -11.36 8.69
N ALA A 155 4.47 -12.38 9.51
CA ALA A 155 5.45 -12.91 10.47
C ALA A 155 6.72 -13.41 9.78
N CYS A 156 6.61 -14.05 8.61
CA CYS A 156 7.77 -14.49 7.81
C CYS A 156 8.61 -13.33 7.26
N ALA A 157 7.98 -12.18 6.99
CA ALA A 157 8.60 -11.01 6.39
C ALA A 157 8.80 -9.83 7.36
N GLY A 158 8.53 -10.01 8.66
CA GLY A 158 8.45 -8.91 9.63
C GLY A 158 9.69 -8.03 9.67
N TYR A 159 10.88 -8.60 9.50
CA TYR A 159 12.14 -7.85 9.47
C TYR A 159 12.26 -6.83 8.31
N LEU A 160 11.29 -6.80 7.39
CA LEU A 160 11.22 -5.92 6.23
C LEU A 160 10.13 -4.83 6.33
N LEU A 161 9.52 -4.57 7.48
CA LEU A 161 8.35 -3.66 7.52
C LEU A 161 8.67 -2.17 7.70
N LYS A 162 9.95 -1.79 7.88
CA LYS A 162 10.34 -0.37 8.02
C LYS A 162 10.37 0.34 6.67
N ASN A 163 9.73 1.51 6.55
CA ASN A 163 9.65 2.29 5.30
C ASN A 163 9.19 1.44 4.11
N ALA A 164 8.14 0.65 4.33
CA ALA A 164 7.72 -0.42 3.45
C ALA A 164 6.26 -0.28 3.06
N TYR A 165 5.94 -0.59 1.80
CA TYR A 165 4.59 -1.01 1.46
C TYR A 165 4.37 -2.47 1.86
N ILE A 166 3.20 -2.78 2.40
CA ILE A 166 2.64 -4.13 2.46
C ILE A 166 1.45 -4.15 1.49
N LEU A 167 1.49 -5.06 0.51
CA LEU A 167 0.48 -5.16 -0.54
C LEU A 167 -0.10 -6.57 -0.59
N GLU A 168 -1.42 -6.68 -0.49
CA GLU A 168 -2.12 -7.90 -0.88
C GLU A 168 -2.04 -8.07 -2.40
N ALA A 169 -1.60 -9.25 -2.83
CA ALA A 169 -1.17 -9.48 -4.22
C ALA A 169 -2.34 -9.80 -5.18
N ASP A 170 -3.56 -9.78 -4.67
CA ASP A 170 -4.80 -10.09 -5.38
C ASP A 170 -5.64 -8.85 -5.73
N LEU A 171 -5.04 -7.67 -5.61
CA LEU A 171 -5.61 -6.40 -6.03
C LEU A 171 -5.17 -6.06 -7.47
N PHE A 172 -6.15 -5.73 -8.32
CA PHE A 172 -5.89 -5.24 -9.67
C PHE A 172 -5.88 -3.71 -9.66
N LEU A 173 -4.70 -3.13 -9.88
CA LEU A 173 -4.47 -1.69 -9.80
C LEU A 173 -4.59 -1.04 -11.19
N TYR A 174 -5.63 -0.24 -11.42
CA TYR A 174 -5.80 0.54 -12.64
C TYR A 174 -4.96 1.83 -12.62
N ASN A 175 -4.86 2.48 -11.46
CA ASN A 175 -4.10 3.72 -11.32
C ASN A 175 -2.74 3.48 -10.63
N PRO A 176 -1.64 3.34 -11.39
CA PRO A 176 -0.33 3.07 -10.81
C PRO A 176 0.20 4.23 -9.96
N LYS A 177 -0.37 5.45 -10.08
CA LYS A 177 0.06 6.63 -9.30
C LYS A 177 -0.32 6.53 -7.82
N LEU A 178 -1.15 5.54 -7.44
CA LEU A 178 -1.41 5.27 -6.04
C LEU A 178 -0.17 4.69 -5.33
N ILE A 179 0.78 4.08 -6.02
CA ILE A 179 2.06 3.71 -5.42
C ILE A 179 3.04 4.86 -5.65
N THR A 180 3.57 5.45 -4.58
CA THR A 180 4.41 6.66 -4.66
C THR A 180 5.78 6.43 -4.04
N LYS A 181 6.77 7.20 -4.52
CA LYS A 181 8.15 7.14 -4.06
C LYS A 181 8.35 7.59 -2.61
N TYR A 182 7.54 8.55 -2.16
CA TYR A 182 7.62 9.15 -0.83
C TYR A 182 6.28 9.05 -0.11
N GLN A 183 6.32 8.79 1.20
CA GLN A 183 5.16 8.66 2.08
C GLN A 183 5.43 9.35 3.42
N TYR A 184 4.50 10.20 3.85
CA TYR A 184 4.74 11.06 5.03
C TYR A 184 4.54 10.35 6.37
N HIS A 185 3.53 9.50 6.47
CA HIS A 185 3.18 8.72 7.67
C HIS A 185 2.59 7.38 7.24
N SER A 186 2.54 6.42 8.16
CA SER A 186 1.86 5.15 7.95
C SER A 186 0.39 5.35 7.53
N ASN A 187 -0.07 4.59 6.53
CA ASN A 187 -1.40 4.76 5.97
C ASN A 187 -1.93 3.51 5.25
N TYR A 188 -3.25 3.48 5.01
CA TYR A 188 -3.93 2.52 4.14
C TYR A 188 -4.61 3.22 2.97
N LEU A 189 -4.63 2.57 1.81
CA LEU A 189 -5.55 2.95 0.74
C LEU A 189 -6.99 2.51 1.09
N ALA A 190 -7.93 3.42 0.89
CA ALA A 190 -9.33 3.15 1.17
C ALA A 190 -10.25 4.02 0.30
N VAL A 191 -11.50 3.62 0.12
CA VAL A 191 -12.51 4.37 -0.65
C VAL A 191 -13.60 4.87 0.31
N PRO A 192 -13.89 6.17 0.38
CA PRO A 192 -15.02 6.66 1.16
C PRO A 192 -16.33 6.14 0.53
N VAL A 193 -17.17 5.51 1.35
CA VAL A 193 -18.44 4.90 0.91
C VAL A 193 -19.56 5.20 1.89
N GLU A 194 -20.78 5.37 1.35
CA GLU A 194 -21.98 5.46 2.19
C GLU A 194 -22.24 4.16 2.94
N LYS A 195 -21.97 3.00 2.32
CA LYS A 195 -22.09 1.70 2.95
C LYS A 195 -21.18 0.66 2.26
N THR A 196 -20.63 -0.25 3.06
CA THR A 196 -20.01 -1.50 2.60
C THR A 196 -20.40 -2.62 3.56
N ASP A 197 -20.42 -3.86 3.08
CA ASP A 197 -20.55 -5.06 3.93
C ASP A 197 -19.18 -5.75 4.14
N ASP A 198 -18.11 -5.17 3.58
CA ASP A 198 -16.72 -5.64 3.66
C ASP A 198 -15.91 -4.93 4.77
N TRP A 199 -14.62 -5.29 4.90
CA TRP A 199 -13.67 -4.61 5.77
C TRP A 199 -13.62 -3.12 5.48
N CYS A 200 -13.70 -2.33 6.55
CA CYS A 200 -13.71 -0.88 6.44
C CYS A 200 -13.14 -0.21 7.68
N PHE A 201 -12.86 1.09 7.53
CA PHE A 201 -12.37 1.95 8.58
C PHE A 201 -13.42 2.98 9.00
N GLU A 202 -13.58 3.16 10.31
CA GLU A 202 -14.11 4.41 10.86
C GLU A 202 -12.94 5.37 11.06
N THR A 203 -13.07 6.60 10.58
CA THR A 203 -12.01 7.62 10.66
C THR A 203 -12.54 8.93 11.24
N ASN A 204 -11.68 9.69 11.91
CA ASN A 204 -12.02 11.08 12.26
C ASN A 204 -11.80 12.07 11.10
N ASP A 205 -12.17 13.33 11.32
CA ASP A 205 -12.06 14.43 10.36
C ASP A 205 -10.65 14.67 9.79
N SER A 206 -9.60 14.17 10.47
CA SER A 206 -8.22 14.27 10.00
C SER A 206 -7.75 13.04 9.20
N GLY A 207 -8.64 12.08 8.97
CA GLY A 207 -8.38 10.84 8.25
C GLY A 207 -7.61 9.80 9.07
N VAL A 208 -7.52 9.94 10.40
CA VAL A 208 -6.91 8.91 11.26
C VAL A 208 -7.91 7.77 11.45
N ILE A 209 -7.46 6.53 11.28
CA ILE A 209 -8.25 5.32 11.50
C ILE A 209 -8.48 5.13 13.00
N GLU A 210 -9.75 5.10 13.41
CA GLU A 210 -10.15 4.91 14.80
C GLU A 210 -10.69 3.49 15.06
N LYS A 211 -11.28 2.85 14.04
CA LYS A 211 -11.75 1.46 14.14
C LYS A 211 -11.57 0.71 12.82
N LEU A 212 -11.24 -0.57 12.94
CA LEU A 212 -11.38 -1.58 11.89
C LEU A 212 -12.70 -2.32 12.11
N LEU A 213 -13.51 -2.45 11.06
CA LEU A 213 -14.84 -3.04 11.11
C LEU A 213 -15.03 -4.01 9.92
N VAL A 214 -16.01 -4.89 10.03
CA VAL A 214 -16.57 -5.63 8.89
C VAL A 214 -18.02 -5.17 8.72
N GLY A 215 -18.27 -4.49 7.61
CA GLY A 215 -19.52 -3.80 7.35
C GLY A 215 -19.62 -2.46 8.09
N GLY A 216 -20.01 -1.40 7.38
CA GLY A 216 -20.10 -0.05 7.94
C GLY A 216 -20.90 0.91 7.08
N VAL A 217 -21.26 2.05 7.66
CA VAL A 217 -22.00 3.15 7.01
C VAL A 217 -21.20 4.44 7.20
N ASN A 218 -21.12 5.27 6.16
CA ASN A 218 -20.30 6.49 6.13
C ASN A 218 -18.86 6.22 6.61
N CYS A 219 -18.22 5.26 5.95
CA CYS A 219 -16.93 4.70 6.35
C CYS A 219 -16.00 4.61 5.13
N HIS A 220 -14.78 4.12 5.33
CA HIS A 220 -13.83 3.91 4.24
C HIS A 220 -13.67 2.41 3.96
N HIS A 221 -14.13 1.94 2.80
CA HIS A 221 -13.88 0.58 2.33
C HIS A 221 -12.37 0.35 2.20
N MET A 222 -11.86 -0.68 2.86
CA MET A 222 -10.43 -0.97 2.97
C MET A 222 -9.93 -1.69 1.72
N PHE A 223 -8.75 -1.31 1.24
CA PHE A 223 -7.95 -2.14 0.35
C PHE A 223 -6.66 -2.57 1.05
N GLY A 224 -6.19 -3.78 0.76
CA GLY A 224 -4.96 -4.37 1.29
C GLY A 224 -3.64 -3.73 0.84
N ILE A 225 -3.60 -2.42 0.61
CA ILE A 225 -2.37 -1.67 0.32
C ILE A 225 -2.13 -0.67 1.44
N SER A 226 -1.03 -0.88 2.17
CA SER A 226 -0.63 -0.02 3.28
C SER A 226 0.85 0.36 3.21
N TYR A 227 1.18 1.53 3.75
CA TYR A 227 2.56 1.95 3.98
C TYR A 227 2.84 2.04 5.48
N TRP A 228 4.04 1.61 5.87
CA TRP A 228 4.54 1.63 7.23
C TRP A 228 5.85 2.41 7.27
N ASP A 229 5.90 3.47 8.07
CA ASP A 229 7.13 4.23 8.26
C ASP A 229 8.17 3.45 9.10
N GLU A 230 9.33 4.05 9.33
CA GLU A 230 10.39 3.40 10.08
C GLU A 230 10.00 2.98 11.50
N GLN A 231 9.25 3.83 12.22
CA GLN A 231 8.92 3.62 13.62
C GLN A 231 7.79 2.61 13.77
N ASP A 232 6.70 2.81 13.03
CA ASP A 232 5.54 1.92 13.07
C ASP A 232 5.89 0.56 12.46
N GLY A 233 6.65 0.54 11.36
CA GLY A 233 7.15 -0.70 10.77
C GLY A 233 8.02 -1.49 11.75
N ALA A 234 8.90 -0.84 12.52
CA ALA A 234 9.71 -1.50 13.54
C ALA A 234 8.86 -2.08 14.69
N ARG A 235 7.84 -1.34 15.10
CA ARG A 235 6.93 -1.75 16.18
C ARG A 235 6.03 -2.91 15.76
N LEU A 236 5.51 -2.86 14.54
CA LEU A 236 4.59 -3.85 14.00
C LEU A 236 5.19 -5.25 14.01
N VAL A 237 6.49 -5.40 13.73
CA VAL A 237 7.20 -6.69 13.81
C VAL A 237 7.06 -7.32 15.19
N ASN A 238 7.28 -6.54 16.24
CA ASN A 238 7.24 -7.04 17.61
C ASN A 238 5.82 -7.42 18.00
N HIS A 239 4.84 -6.60 17.62
CA HIS A 239 3.43 -6.84 17.94
C HIS A 239 2.87 -8.06 17.19
N ILE A 240 3.25 -8.24 15.93
CA ILE A 240 2.90 -9.43 15.14
C ILE A 240 3.47 -10.68 15.82
N ASN A 241 4.75 -10.68 16.20
CA ASN A 241 5.36 -11.83 16.86
C ASN A 241 4.68 -12.15 18.19
N GLN A 242 4.35 -11.12 18.98
CA GLN A 242 3.66 -11.28 20.25
C GLN A 242 2.27 -11.91 20.07
N VAL A 243 1.47 -11.40 19.12
CA VAL A 243 0.12 -11.93 18.90
C VAL A 243 0.17 -13.30 18.25
N TYR A 244 1.03 -13.52 17.26
CA TYR A 244 1.15 -14.80 16.56
C TYR A 244 1.47 -15.97 17.49
N GLN A 245 2.27 -15.73 18.54
CA GLN A 245 2.64 -16.72 19.55
C GLN A 245 1.58 -16.91 20.65
N SER A 246 0.58 -16.03 20.73
CA SER A 246 -0.48 -16.11 21.72
C SER A 246 -1.55 -17.17 21.36
N PRO A 247 -2.31 -17.69 22.34
CA PRO A 247 -3.44 -18.59 22.06
C PRO A 247 -4.45 -17.97 21.09
N GLY A 248 -4.72 -18.66 19.96
CA GLY A 248 -5.60 -18.16 18.89
C GLY A 248 -4.98 -17.07 18.01
N GLY A 249 -3.69 -16.76 18.20
CA GLY A 249 -2.96 -15.76 17.43
C GLY A 249 -2.81 -16.11 15.95
N LYS A 250 -2.67 -17.40 15.64
CA LYS A 250 -2.56 -17.91 14.26
C LYS A 250 -3.79 -17.66 13.41
N ASP A 251 -4.96 -17.45 14.02
CA ASP A 251 -6.23 -17.25 13.31
C ASP A 251 -6.49 -15.76 12.96
N LYS A 252 -5.62 -14.85 13.40
CA LYS A 252 -5.80 -13.40 13.24
C LYS A 252 -5.36 -12.88 11.89
N TYR A 253 -6.00 -11.81 11.43
CA TYR A 253 -5.50 -11.04 10.31
C TYR A 253 -4.39 -10.08 10.78
N TRP A 254 -3.37 -9.88 9.97
CA TRP A 254 -2.23 -9.03 10.34
C TRP A 254 -2.66 -7.55 10.51
N ASP A 255 -3.67 -7.10 9.76
CA ASP A 255 -4.22 -5.73 9.83
C ASP A 255 -4.79 -5.41 11.22
N GLN A 256 -5.39 -6.41 11.88
CA GLN A 256 -5.94 -6.26 13.22
C GLN A 256 -4.86 -5.89 14.25
N ILE A 257 -3.59 -6.25 14.02
CA ILE A 257 -2.54 -6.09 15.01
C ILE A 257 -2.35 -4.60 15.38
N ALA A 258 -2.17 -3.75 14.37
CA ALA A 258 -2.02 -2.32 14.59
C ALA A 258 -3.35 -1.58 14.73
N LEU A 259 -4.42 -2.07 14.09
CA LEU A 259 -5.70 -1.34 14.02
C LEU A 259 -6.69 -1.71 15.14
N GLU A 260 -6.48 -2.85 15.80
CA GLU A 260 -7.38 -3.38 16.83
C GLU A 260 -6.65 -3.70 18.14
N PHE A 261 -5.63 -4.58 18.10
CA PHE A 261 -4.97 -5.10 19.30
C PHE A 261 -4.07 -4.06 20.00
N PHE A 262 -3.35 -3.27 19.22
CA PHE A 262 -2.39 -2.27 19.73
C PHE A 262 -2.69 -0.86 19.22
N ARG A 263 -3.94 -0.58 18.84
CA ARG A 263 -4.37 0.67 18.21
C ARG A 263 -3.85 1.93 18.89
N ASP A 264 -3.87 1.96 20.22
CA ASP A 264 -3.47 3.15 21.00
C ASP A 264 -1.98 3.48 20.86
N GLU A 265 -1.21 2.58 20.26
CA GLU A 265 0.20 2.77 19.95
C GLU A 265 0.46 3.27 18.53
N TYR A 266 -0.54 3.26 17.65
CA TYR A 266 -0.40 3.64 16.25
C TYR A 266 -1.25 4.86 15.90
N LYS A 267 -0.78 5.62 14.90
CA LYS A 267 -1.55 6.70 14.29
C LYS A 267 -1.59 6.53 12.78
N ILE A 268 -2.38 5.57 12.33
CA ILE A 268 -2.51 5.22 10.92
C ILE A 268 -3.59 6.08 10.27
N HIS A 269 -3.32 6.58 9.06
CA HIS A 269 -4.27 7.43 8.34
C HIS A 269 -4.82 6.70 7.10
N VAL A 270 -5.97 7.12 6.61
CA VAL A 270 -6.42 6.74 5.27
C VAL A 270 -5.77 7.65 4.22
N ARG A 271 -5.50 7.05 3.06
CA ARG A 271 -5.21 7.75 1.82
C ARG A 271 -6.28 7.36 0.83
N GLU A 272 -7.21 8.28 0.59
CA GLU A 272 -8.39 7.99 -0.22
C GLU A 272 -8.04 7.71 -1.69
N CYS A 273 -8.74 6.74 -2.27
CA CYS A 273 -8.76 6.39 -3.69
C CYS A 273 -10.23 6.14 -4.12
N SER A 274 -10.44 5.70 -5.36
CA SER A 274 -11.76 5.27 -5.84
C SER A 274 -11.75 3.82 -6.37
N PHE A 275 -12.93 3.25 -6.54
CA PHE A 275 -13.10 1.96 -7.23
C PHE A 275 -12.70 1.99 -8.72
N ASP A 276 -12.52 3.17 -9.32
CA ASP A 276 -11.93 3.30 -10.66
C ASP A 276 -10.41 3.15 -10.65
N ASP A 277 -9.77 3.33 -9.48
CA ASP A 277 -8.33 3.22 -9.33
C ASP A 277 -7.86 1.79 -9.06
N ILE A 278 -8.67 1.00 -8.35
CA ILE A 278 -8.30 -0.31 -7.83
C ILE A 278 -9.54 -1.17 -7.60
N ILE A 279 -9.41 -2.48 -7.82
CA ILE A 279 -10.44 -3.46 -7.53
C ILE A 279 -9.84 -4.72 -6.91
N GLU A 280 -10.56 -5.33 -5.98
CA GLU A 280 -10.29 -6.68 -5.51
C GLU A 280 -11.11 -7.67 -6.33
N ILE A 281 -10.46 -8.76 -6.76
CA ILE A 281 -11.12 -9.81 -7.55
C ILE A 281 -11.18 -11.05 -6.69
N ASP A 282 -12.32 -11.31 -6.09
CA ASP A 282 -12.43 -12.21 -4.96
C ASP A 282 -13.11 -13.52 -5.30
N THR A 283 -14.01 -13.49 -6.28
CA THR A 283 -14.75 -14.66 -6.74
C THR A 283 -14.53 -14.95 -8.22
N TYR A 284 -14.74 -16.21 -8.61
CA TYR A 284 -14.71 -16.56 -10.04
C TYR A 284 -15.79 -15.82 -10.85
N ASN A 285 -16.89 -15.42 -10.21
CA ASN A 285 -17.93 -14.64 -10.87
C ASN A 285 -17.50 -13.20 -11.16
N GLU A 286 -16.81 -12.53 -10.23
CA GLU A 286 -16.20 -11.21 -10.48
C GLU A 286 -15.16 -11.29 -11.60
N LEU A 287 -14.32 -12.33 -11.61
CA LEU A 287 -13.36 -12.55 -12.70
C LEU A 287 -14.05 -12.60 -14.07
N LYS A 288 -15.16 -13.36 -14.20
CA LYS A 288 -15.96 -13.44 -15.45
C LYS A 288 -16.67 -12.14 -15.82
N GLN A 289 -16.94 -11.26 -14.85
CA GLN A 289 -17.49 -9.95 -15.13
C GLN A 289 -16.42 -9.02 -15.71
N LEU A 290 -15.19 -9.12 -15.19
CA LEU A 290 -14.05 -8.31 -15.62
C LEU A 290 -13.40 -8.78 -16.93
N ASP A 291 -13.36 -10.10 -17.15
CA ASP A 291 -12.76 -10.72 -18.32
C ASP A 291 -13.67 -11.84 -18.85
N LYS A 292 -14.27 -11.58 -20.02
CA LYS A 292 -15.22 -12.50 -20.67
C LYS A 292 -14.59 -13.76 -21.22
N THR A 293 -13.26 -13.86 -21.27
CA THR A 293 -12.59 -15.11 -21.69
C THR A 293 -12.81 -16.26 -20.71
N TYR A 294 -13.22 -15.97 -19.47
CA TYR A 294 -13.58 -16.96 -18.45
C TYR A 294 -15.07 -17.37 -18.49
N ASP A 295 -15.87 -16.77 -19.36
CA ASP A 295 -17.29 -17.10 -19.58
C ASP A 295 -17.40 -18.30 -20.56
N VAL A 296 -16.92 -19.46 -20.10
CA VAL A 296 -16.86 -20.73 -20.86
C VAL A 296 -17.91 -21.71 -20.37
#